data_AF-A0A2S2QJU1-F1
#
_entry.id   AF-A0A2S2QJU1-F1
#
_cell.length_a   1.000
_cell.length_b   1.000
_cell.length_c   1.000
_cell.angle_alpha   90.00
_cell.angle_beta   90.00
_cell.angle_gamma   90.00
#
_symmetry.space_group_name_H-M   'P 1'
#
loop_
_entity.id
_entity.type
_entity.pdbx_description
1 polymer ?
#
loop_
_entity_poly.entity_id
_entity_poly.type
_entity_poly.pdbx_seq_one_letter_code
_entity_poly.pdbx_strand_id
1 'polypeptide(L)'
;MDYDNYEDKTKIPSDSDDSEKNKKHFIDENVYSIEEVWYRRAVEYNMVNDESYVYSVPFENENIKSSLVTASQAVFVTSKENKKKAAAAVVGYQFRHSALQELFTNITRQCYSETGCTPEIHTCLATDRDCYILDNNGYIIASENIIETGQFFGNVKGSIMNMLVEEKIYKKIIIYDYQGVCFKPDKEDDANSSSFLYTPIHHVKQLIGWLIGRLLWLAAHSNFQWMVSQAQAIFEDIPDYQEDEENNYSSDTSSNLKYEGEKALKYVMIHRTRPKTCDRVVNLFTLASKIPEKVERKSCARPYELRKIMNTNLILLVVNECKDKLTKTVKFDTLPQEVPYNESLSCHKAANSLPRCRPKTACIRTHPDVSDYTYCIT
;
A
#
# COMPACT_ATOMS: atom_id res chain seq x y z
N MET A 1 31.71 25.67 36.24
CA MET A 1 30.29 25.88 35.88
C MET A 1 29.99 24.79 34.88
N ASP A 2 29.70 23.62 35.43
CA ASP A 2 29.80 22.37 34.72
C ASP A 2 28.37 21.87 34.51
N TYR A 3 28.02 21.61 33.26
CA TYR A 3 26.72 21.05 32.90
C TYR A 3 26.82 19.53 33.01
N ASP A 4 26.36 18.99 34.13
CA ASP A 4 26.26 17.55 34.32
C ASP A 4 25.27 16.95 33.31
N ASN A 5 25.80 16.10 32.43
CA ASN A 5 25.03 15.39 31.42
C ASN A 5 24.46 14.11 32.05
N TYR A 6 23.21 14.15 32.50
CA TYR A 6 22.51 13.01 33.12
C TYR A 6 22.14 11.94 32.07
N GLU A 7 23.10 11.08 31.71
CA GLU A 7 22.79 9.79 31.10
C GLU A 7 22.31 8.79 32.16
N ASP A 8 21.00 8.62 32.30
CA ASP A 8 20.42 7.53 33.10
C ASP A 8 20.52 6.18 32.35
N LYS A 9 21.71 5.56 32.41
CA LYS A 9 21.93 4.19 31.94
C LYS A 9 21.68 3.23 33.09
N THR A 10 20.41 2.83 33.25
CA THR A 10 19.99 1.76 34.16
C THR A 10 20.75 0.46 33.84
N LYS A 11 21.68 0.07 34.72
CA LYS A 11 22.42 -1.20 34.60
C LYS A 11 21.48 -2.37 34.86
N ILE A 12 21.32 -3.25 33.87
CA ILE A 12 20.72 -4.58 34.05
C ILE A 12 21.86 -5.62 34.16
N PRO A 13 21.76 -6.64 35.05
CA PRO A 13 22.82 -7.63 35.22
C PRO A 13 22.98 -8.50 33.96
N SER A 14 24.23 -8.81 33.61
CA SER A 14 24.57 -9.72 32.54
C SER A 14 24.41 -11.18 32.97
N ASP A 15 23.32 -11.84 32.57
CA ASP A 15 23.29 -13.29 32.29
C ASP A 15 21.95 -13.71 31.65
N SER A 16 21.92 -13.85 30.32
CA SER A 16 21.16 -14.86 29.54
C SER A 16 21.29 -14.64 28.02
N ASP A 17 21.42 -15.76 27.30
CA ASP A 17 21.21 -15.99 25.86
C ASP A 17 21.67 -14.95 24.81
N ASP A 18 22.72 -15.34 24.06
CA ASP A 18 23.21 -14.68 22.82
C ASP A 18 22.18 -14.59 21.67
N SER A 19 20.94 -15.05 21.85
CA SER A 19 19.86 -14.93 20.87
C SER A 19 19.12 -13.58 20.91
N GLU A 20 19.25 -12.80 21.99
CA GLU A 20 18.55 -11.50 22.10
C GLU A 20 19.32 -10.31 21.51
N LYS A 21 20.64 -10.41 21.34
CA LYS A 21 21.53 -9.30 20.93
C LYS A 21 21.26 -8.70 19.53
N ASN A 22 20.39 -9.31 18.72
CA ASN A 22 20.03 -8.85 17.37
C ASN A 22 18.61 -8.25 17.26
N LYS A 23 17.84 -8.16 18.36
CA LYS A 23 16.62 -7.35 18.36
C LYS A 23 17.02 -5.89 18.59
N LYS A 24 16.64 -5.00 17.67
CA LYS A 24 16.81 -3.57 17.89
C LYS A 24 15.94 -3.14 19.07
N HIS A 25 16.36 -2.10 19.79
CA HIS A 25 15.53 -1.56 20.85
C HIS A 25 14.32 -0.84 20.25
N PHE A 26 13.17 -0.84 20.93
CA PHE A 26 11.93 -0.21 20.44
C PHE A 26 12.13 1.24 19.98
N ILE A 27 12.98 2.00 20.69
CA ILE A 27 13.31 3.39 20.37
C ILE A 27 14.10 3.50 19.04
N ASP A 28 14.99 2.55 18.76
CA ASP A 28 15.81 2.54 17.53
C ASP A 28 14.99 2.15 16.29
N GLU A 29 13.86 1.46 16.50
CA GLU A 29 12.91 1.11 15.44
C GLU A 29 11.90 2.26 15.17
N ASN A 30 11.45 2.95 16.21
CA ASN A 30 10.34 3.92 16.14
C ASN A 30 10.82 5.39 16.13
N VAL A 31 11.89 5.68 15.37
CA VAL A 31 12.48 7.04 15.28
C VAL A 31 11.45 8.08 14.83
N TYR A 32 10.61 7.74 13.85
CA TYR A 32 9.53 8.59 13.34
C TYR A 32 8.20 8.32 14.05
N SER A 33 8.21 8.25 15.38
CA SER A 33 7.04 7.88 16.21
C SER A 33 5.74 8.62 15.91
N ILE A 34 5.76 9.88 15.45
CA ILE A 34 4.54 10.64 15.06
C ILE A 34 3.92 10.10 13.75
N GLU A 35 4.69 9.40 12.93
CA GLU A 35 4.23 8.76 11.71
C GLU A 35 3.65 7.36 11.94
N GLU A 36 4.01 6.74 13.07
CA GLU A 36 3.56 5.41 13.44
C GLU A 36 2.05 5.31 13.65
N VAL A 37 1.51 4.19 13.19
CA VAL A 37 0.07 3.91 13.21
C VAL A 37 -0.47 3.85 14.65
N TRP A 38 0.31 3.33 15.60
CA TRP A 38 -0.06 3.28 17.02
C TRP A 38 -0.14 4.67 17.66
N TYR A 39 0.75 5.59 17.28
CA TYR A 39 0.75 6.97 17.79
C TYR A 39 -0.44 7.76 17.23
N ARG A 40 -0.59 7.78 15.90
CA ARG A 40 -1.66 8.53 15.22
C ARG A 40 -3.03 8.10 15.71
N ARG A 41 -3.30 6.78 15.78
CA ARG A 41 -4.58 6.25 16.26
C ARG A 41 -4.85 6.60 17.73
N ALA A 42 -3.85 6.53 18.61
CA ALA A 42 -4.01 6.90 20.02
C ALA A 42 -4.41 8.37 20.18
N VAL A 43 -3.80 9.27 19.42
CA VAL A 43 -4.12 10.70 19.42
C VAL A 43 -5.53 10.93 18.86
N GLU A 44 -5.84 10.42 17.67
CA GLU A 44 -7.15 10.58 17.01
C GLU A 44 -8.31 10.04 17.86
N TYR A 45 -8.15 8.87 18.47
CA TYR A 45 -9.22 8.27 19.27
C TYR A 45 -9.44 9.00 20.59
N ASN A 46 -8.37 9.48 21.23
CA ASN A 46 -8.46 10.27 22.46
C ASN A 46 -9.08 11.67 22.24
N MET A 47 -8.97 12.25 21.04
CA MET A 47 -9.70 13.47 20.68
C MET A 47 -11.23 13.28 20.69
N VAL A 48 -11.72 12.03 20.63
CA VAL A 48 -13.14 11.68 20.77
C VAL A 48 -13.48 11.26 22.20
N ASN A 49 -12.59 10.51 22.88
CA ASN A 49 -12.79 10.04 24.26
C ASN A 49 -11.50 10.18 25.10
N ASP A 50 -11.47 11.16 26.02
CA ASP A 50 -10.28 11.52 26.81
C ASP A 50 -9.65 10.38 27.64
N GLU A 51 -10.42 9.36 28.03
CA GLU A 51 -9.99 8.24 28.88
C GLU A 51 -9.90 6.90 28.14
N SER A 52 -9.83 6.90 26.80
CA SER A 52 -9.85 5.66 26.02
C SER A 52 -8.46 5.15 25.60
N TYR A 53 -8.30 3.83 25.69
CA TYR A 53 -7.17 3.06 25.19
C TYR A 53 -7.42 2.58 23.75
N VAL A 54 -6.36 2.55 22.95
CA VAL A 54 -6.35 2.00 21.59
C VAL A 54 -5.51 0.73 21.58
N TYR A 55 -6.15 -0.38 21.27
CA TYR A 55 -5.52 -1.68 21.02
C TYR A 55 -5.33 -1.86 19.51
N SER A 56 -4.11 -2.19 19.10
CA SER A 56 -3.77 -2.52 17.71
C SER A 56 -3.00 -3.84 17.64
N VAL A 57 -3.27 -4.62 16.59
CA VAL A 57 -2.59 -5.88 16.28
C VAL A 57 -2.00 -5.76 14.87
N PRO A 58 -0.73 -6.14 14.65
CA PRO A 58 -0.13 -6.13 13.32
C PRO A 58 -0.72 -7.24 12.43
N PHE A 59 -1.27 -6.84 11.28
CA PHE A 59 -2.07 -7.71 10.40
C PHE A 59 -1.25 -8.71 9.56
N GLU A 60 0.06 -8.48 9.38
CA GLU A 60 0.92 -9.23 8.45
C GLU A 60 1.86 -10.21 9.18
N ASN A 61 1.31 -11.12 9.99
CA ASN A 61 2.10 -12.15 10.66
C ASN A 61 1.58 -13.55 10.39
N GLU A 62 2.37 -14.35 9.64
CA GLU A 62 2.17 -15.80 9.47
C GLU A 62 2.11 -16.54 10.81
N ASN A 63 2.68 -15.96 11.88
CA ASN A 63 2.63 -16.46 13.25
C ASN A 63 1.83 -15.54 14.19
N ILE A 64 0.49 -15.58 14.10
CA ILE A 64 -0.44 -14.82 14.95
C ILE A 64 -0.13 -15.00 16.46
N LYS A 65 0.23 -16.22 16.89
CA LYS A 65 0.49 -16.54 18.31
C LYS A 65 1.68 -15.78 18.92
N SER A 66 2.68 -15.42 18.12
CA SER A 66 3.83 -14.61 18.55
C SER A 66 3.66 -13.13 18.28
N SER A 67 2.55 -12.71 17.66
CA SER A 67 2.27 -11.29 17.44
C SER A 67 2.08 -10.54 18.77
N LEU A 68 2.46 -9.27 18.77
CA LEU A 68 2.32 -8.38 19.91
C LEU A 68 1.10 -7.47 19.71
N VAL A 69 0.22 -7.44 20.70
CA VAL A 69 -0.84 -6.45 20.82
C VAL A 69 -0.23 -5.20 21.43
N THR A 70 -0.36 -4.06 20.77
CA THR A 70 0.05 -2.76 21.32
C THR A 70 -1.18 -2.08 21.93
N ALA A 71 -1.15 -1.81 23.23
CA ALA A 71 -2.12 -0.96 23.90
C ALA A 71 -1.50 0.44 24.07
N SER A 72 -2.19 1.47 23.60
CA SER A 72 -1.68 2.85 23.56
C SER A 72 -2.74 3.86 24.03
N GLN A 73 -2.29 4.93 24.69
CA GLN A 73 -3.12 6.05 25.15
C GLN A 73 -2.36 7.36 24.94
N ALA A 74 -3.00 8.35 24.33
CA ALA A 74 -2.41 9.67 24.16
C ALA A 74 -2.52 10.51 25.43
N VAL A 75 -1.42 11.17 25.79
CA VAL A 75 -1.32 12.11 26.91
C VAL A 75 -1.40 13.52 26.34
N PHE A 76 -2.47 14.24 26.71
CA PHE A 76 -2.67 15.62 26.30
C PHE A 76 -2.36 16.59 27.45
N VAL A 77 -1.67 17.66 27.13
CA VAL A 77 -1.44 18.79 28.04
C VAL A 77 -2.41 19.90 27.70
N THR A 78 -3.01 20.52 28.73
CA THR A 78 -3.90 21.66 28.60
C THR A 78 -3.20 22.94 29.07
N SER A 79 -3.17 23.97 28.22
CA SER A 79 -2.65 25.29 28.60
C SER A 79 -3.62 25.96 29.58
N LYS A 80 -3.12 26.31 30.79
CA LYS A 80 -3.89 26.98 31.84
C LYS A 80 -4.50 28.32 31.39
N GLU A 81 -3.82 29.03 30.50
CA GLU A 81 -4.23 30.37 30.03
C GLU A 81 -5.28 30.30 28.92
N ASN A 82 -5.05 29.44 27.92
CA ASN A 82 -5.83 29.45 26.68
C ASN A 82 -6.81 28.28 26.54
N LYS A 83 -6.86 27.36 27.53
CA LYS A 83 -7.64 26.09 27.49
C LYS A 83 -7.41 25.22 26.25
N LYS A 84 -6.34 25.47 25.48
CA LYS A 84 -5.95 24.66 24.31
C LYS A 84 -5.38 23.33 24.80
N LYS A 85 -5.88 22.24 24.23
CA LYS A 85 -5.47 20.85 24.47
C LYS A 85 -4.54 20.43 23.32
N ALA A 86 -3.34 19.92 23.62
CA ALA A 86 -2.36 19.45 22.64
C ALA A 86 -1.77 18.11 23.07
N ALA A 87 -1.55 17.19 22.12
CA ALA A 87 -0.91 15.90 22.41
C ALA A 87 0.57 16.15 22.73
N ALA A 88 1.04 15.65 23.88
CA ALA A 88 2.42 15.79 24.32
C ALA A 88 3.22 14.49 24.18
N ALA A 89 2.56 13.35 24.43
CA ALA A 89 3.15 12.03 24.29
C ALA A 89 2.07 10.98 24.02
N VAL A 90 2.47 9.78 23.63
CA VAL A 90 1.64 8.58 23.67
C VAL A 90 2.36 7.58 24.55
N VAL A 91 1.65 7.06 25.56
CA VAL A 91 2.15 6.00 26.44
C VAL A 91 1.50 4.68 26.03
N GLY A 92 2.20 3.57 26.23
CA GLY A 92 1.67 2.26 25.85
C GLY A 92 2.56 1.12 26.31
N TYR A 93 2.05 -0.09 26.13
CA TYR A 93 2.79 -1.32 26.39
C TYR A 93 2.41 -2.39 25.36
N GLN A 94 3.31 -3.34 25.16
CA GLN A 94 3.11 -4.47 24.26
C GLN A 94 2.98 -5.77 25.05
N PHE A 95 2.05 -6.62 24.65
CA PHE A 95 1.83 -7.92 25.26
C PHE A 95 1.50 -8.97 24.19
N ARG A 96 1.74 -10.25 24.50
CA ARG A 96 1.53 -11.32 23.52
C ARG A 96 0.05 -11.51 23.21
N HIS A 97 -0.29 -11.64 21.93
CA HIS A 97 -1.65 -11.97 21.48
C HIS A 97 -2.20 -13.23 22.14
N SER A 98 -1.35 -14.24 22.39
CA SER A 98 -1.73 -15.47 23.09
C SER A 98 -2.40 -15.22 24.45
N ALA A 99 -1.94 -14.22 25.22
CA ALA A 99 -2.52 -13.89 26.52
C ALA A 99 -3.89 -13.19 26.39
N LEU A 100 -4.08 -12.39 25.34
CA LEU A 100 -5.39 -11.81 25.01
C LEU A 100 -6.38 -12.92 24.62
N GLN A 101 -5.93 -13.88 23.80
CA GLN A 101 -6.72 -15.01 23.34
C GLN A 101 -7.11 -15.94 24.51
N GLU A 102 -6.20 -16.19 25.45
CA GLU A 102 -6.49 -16.98 26.66
C GLU A 102 -7.51 -16.27 27.56
N LEU A 103 -7.35 -14.95 27.77
CA LEU A 103 -8.32 -14.16 28.53
C LEU A 103 -9.70 -14.13 27.86
N PHE A 104 -9.73 -13.92 26.54
CA PHE A 104 -10.96 -13.95 25.73
C PHE A 104 -11.66 -15.30 25.85
N THR A 105 -10.96 -16.41 25.61
CA THR A 105 -11.54 -17.77 25.69
C THR A 105 -11.95 -18.16 27.11
N ASN A 106 -11.30 -17.64 28.15
CA ASN A 106 -11.76 -17.83 29.53
C ASN A 106 -13.09 -17.09 29.78
N ILE A 107 -13.15 -15.79 29.46
CA ILE A 107 -14.36 -14.97 29.67
C ILE A 107 -15.55 -15.48 28.83
N THR A 108 -15.34 -15.84 27.56
CA THR A 108 -16.42 -16.30 26.68
C THR A 108 -16.99 -17.67 27.05
N ARG A 109 -16.28 -18.44 27.88
CA ARG A 109 -16.68 -19.76 28.38
C ARG A 109 -17.23 -19.74 29.81
N GLN A 110 -17.06 -18.63 30.53
CA GLN A 110 -17.62 -18.47 31.88
C GLN A 110 -19.15 -18.42 31.84
N CYS A 111 -19.78 -19.25 32.66
CA CYS A 111 -21.23 -19.46 32.68
C CYS A 111 -21.66 -19.88 34.08
N TYR A 112 -22.56 -19.12 34.70
CA TYR A 112 -22.99 -19.33 36.08
C TYR A 112 -24.36 -20.02 36.10
N SER A 113 -24.40 -21.25 36.62
CA SER A 113 -25.62 -22.08 36.69
C SER A 113 -26.77 -21.40 37.45
N GLU A 114 -26.46 -20.56 38.43
CA GLU A 114 -27.42 -19.74 39.20
C GLU A 114 -28.26 -18.80 38.33
N THR A 115 -27.75 -18.41 37.15
CA THR A 115 -28.46 -17.55 36.17
C THR A 115 -29.25 -18.34 35.12
N GLY A 116 -29.31 -19.67 35.24
CA GLY A 116 -29.89 -20.56 34.22
C GLY A 116 -29.02 -20.70 32.96
N CYS A 117 -27.77 -20.24 33.01
CA CYS A 117 -26.81 -20.38 31.92
C CYS A 117 -26.38 -21.84 31.76
N THR A 118 -26.50 -22.39 30.55
CA THR A 118 -25.90 -23.68 30.17
C THR A 118 -24.74 -23.45 29.19
N PRO A 119 -23.53 -23.98 29.45
CA PRO A 119 -22.36 -23.69 28.62
C PRO A 119 -22.58 -23.99 27.14
N GLU A 120 -23.14 -25.16 26.84
CA GLU A 120 -23.35 -25.70 25.49
C GLU A 120 -24.33 -24.91 24.60
N ILE A 121 -25.09 -23.96 25.18
CA ILE A 121 -26.13 -23.18 24.47
C ILE A 121 -25.91 -21.67 24.63
N HIS A 122 -25.32 -21.22 25.74
CA HIS A 122 -25.19 -19.78 26.06
C HIS A 122 -23.78 -19.22 25.84
N THR A 123 -22.74 -20.05 25.80
CA THR A 123 -21.34 -19.62 25.65
C THR A 123 -20.84 -19.78 24.22
N CYS A 124 -19.65 -19.25 23.95
CA CYS A 124 -18.98 -19.36 22.65
C CYS A 124 -18.32 -20.74 22.41
N LEU A 125 -18.57 -21.74 23.28
CA LEU A 125 -18.31 -23.16 22.99
C LEU A 125 -19.39 -23.77 22.08
N ALA A 126 -20.56 -23.15 22.01
CA ALA A 126 -21.68 -23.64 21.23
C ALA A 126 -21.39 -23.47 19.73
N THR A 127 -21.57 -24.52 18.94
CA THR A 127 -21.29 -24.49 17.48
C THR A 127 -22.26 -23.62 16.67
N ASP A 128 -23.30 -23.10 17.32
CA ASP A 128 -24.24 -22.12 16.76
C ASP A 128 -23.92 -20.68 17.17
N ARG A 129 -22.80 -20.40 17.85
CA ARG A 129 -22.40 -19.06 18.29
C ARG A 129 -20.93 -18.75 18.03
N ASP A 130 -20.69 -17.80 17.13
CA ASP A 130 -19.37 -17.23 16.92
C ASP A 130 -19.19 -15.94 17.72
N CYS A 131 -18.06 -15.81 18.41
CA CYS A 131 -17.74 -14.65 19.23
C CYS A 131 -16.46 -13.98 18.74
N TYR A 132 -16.52 -12.65 18.63
CA TYR A 132 -15.49 -11.83 18.03
C TYR A 132 -15.19 -10.61 18.89
N ILE A 133 -13.90 -10.31 19.09
CA ILE A 133 -13.46 -8.95 19.43
C ILE A 133 -13.10 -8.25 18.12
N LEU A 134 -13.79 -7.15 17.80
CA LEU A 134 -13.51 -6.34 16.63
C LEU A 134 -12.90 -5.00 17.01
N ASP A 135 -11.97 -4.52 16.18
CA ASP A 135 -11.43 -3.18 16.22
C ASP A 135 -12.44 -2.14 15.69
N ASN A 136 -12.19 -0.85 15.98
CA ASN A 136 -12.96 0.25 15.40
C ASN A 136 -12.85 0.32 13.87
N ASN A 137 -11.85 -0.30 13.24
CA ASN A 137 -11.77 -0.46 11.78
C ASN A 137 -12.46 -1.74 11.25
N GLY A 138 -13.01 -2.59 12.12
CA GLY A 138 -13.71 -3.83 11.75
C GLY A 138 -12.81 -5.04 11.46
N TYR A 139 -11.56 -5.01 11.91
CA TYR A 139 -10.66 -6.17 11.90
C TYR A 139 -10.88 -7.05 13.14
N ILE A 140 -10.70 -8.37 12.98
CA ILE A 140 -10.84 -9.35 14.05
C ILE A 140 -9.56 -9.36 14.90
N ILE A 141 -9.69 -8.97 16.17
CA ILE A 141 -8.60 -8.95 17.16
C ILE A 141 -8.53 -10.29 17.90
N ALA A 142 -9.67 -10.91 18.18
CA ALA A 142 -9.77 -12.27 18.70
C ALA A 142 -11.05 -12.94 18.19
N SER A 143 -10.97 -14.25 17.95
CA SER A 143 -12.07 -15.15 17.59
C SER A 143 -11.79 -16.52 18.22
N GLU A 144 -12.80 -17.36 18.41
CA GLU A 144 -12.59 -18.77 18.78
C GLU A 144 -11.78 -19.51 17.69
N ASN A 145 -12.00 -19.15 16.41
CA ASN A 145 -11.21 -19.61 15.29
C ASN A 145 -9.98 -18.71 15.05
N ILE A 146 -8.80 -19.19 15.47
CA ILE A 146 -7.52 -18.46 15.38
C ILE A 146 -7.18 -18.03 13.93
N ILE A 147 -7.67 -18.74 12.90
CA ILE A 147 -7.40 -18.42 11.49
C ILE A 147 -8.09 -17.12 11.06
N GLU A 148 -9.19 -16.75 11.71
CA GLU A 148 -9.96 -15.53 11.40
C GLU A 148 -9.34 -14.28 12.03
N THR A 149 -8.51 -14.42 13.05
CA THR A 149 -7.77 -13.32 13.68
C THR A 149 -6.87 -12.61 12.67
N GLY A 150 -6.84 -11.28 12.74
CA GLY A 150 -6.13 -10.42 11.78
C GLY A 150 -6.89 -10.19 10.47
N GLN A 151 -7.89 -11.00 10.13
CA GLN A 151 -8.71 -10.77 8.94
C GLN A 151 -9.73 -9.66 9.15
N PHE A 152 -10.12 -9.01 8.05
CA PHE A 152 -11.25 -8.07 8.06
C PHE A 152 -12.58 -8.83 8.22
N PHE A 153 -13.40 -8.45 9.20
CA PHE A 153 -14.65 -9.15 9.52
C PHE A 153 -15.64 -9.19 8.35
N GLY A 154 -15.61 -8.19 7.47
CA GLY A 154 -16.45 -8.16 6.26
C GLY A 154 -16.09 -9.20 5.20
N ASN A 155 -14.88 -9.79 5.22
CA ASN A 155 -14.51 -10.91 4.36
C ASN A 155 -15.02 -12.26 4.93
N VAL A 156 -14.97 -12.40 6.26
CA VAL A 156 -15.40 -13.61 7.00
C VAL A 156 -16.92 -13.70 7.07
N LYS A 157 -17.59 -12.70 7.68
CA LYS A 157 -19.04 -12.67 7.92
C LYS A 157 -19.68 -11.40 7.31
N GLY A 158 -19.40 -11.12 6.03
CA GLY A 158 -19.81 -9.87 5.37
C GLY A 158 -21.31 -9.54 5.37
N SER A 159 -22.21 -10.53 5.45
CA SER A 159 -23.65 -10.28 5.65
C SER A 159 -23.96 -9.58 6.99
N ILE A 160 -23.21 -9.90 8.06
CA ILE A 160 -23.33 -9.23 9.36
C ILE A 160 -22.74 -7.81 9.26
N MET A 161 -21.57 -7.66 8.64
CA MET A 161 -20.96 -6.34 8.41
C MET A 161 -21.90 -5.41 7.61
N ASN A 162 -22.67 -5.94 6.65
CA ASN A 162 -23.67 -5.15 5.92
C ASN A 162 -24.78 -4.64 6.86
N MET A 163 -25.33 -5.51 7.73
CA MET A 163 -26.34 -5.11 8.72
C MET A 163 -25.78 -4.08 9.72
N LEU A 164 -24.54 -4.23 10.18
CA LEU A 164 -23.87 -3.25 11.05
C LEU A 164 -23.72 -1.87 10.37
N VAL A 165 -23.58 -1.82 9.04
CA VAL A 165 -23.55 -0.57 8.26
C VAL A 165 -24.96 0.00 8.05
N GLU A 166 -25.95 -0.84 7.75
CA GLU A 166 -27.37 -0.43 7.64
C GLU A 166 -27.90 0.15 8.96
N GLU A 167 -27.52 -0.43 10.09
CA GLU A 167 -27.84 0.05 11.45
C GLU A 167 -26.96 1.23 11.92
N LYS A 168 -26.04 1.71 11.08
CA LYS A 168 -25.13 2.86 11.34
C LYS A 168 -24.18 2.66 12.52
N ILE A 169 -23.92 1.41 12.90
CA ILE A 169 -22.90 1.04 13.90
C ILE A 169 -21.51 1.21 13.30
N TYR A 170 -21.32 0.72 12.07
CA TYR A 170 -20.16 1.02 11.24
C TYR A 170 -20.54 1.99 10.11
N LYS A 171 -19.61 2.86 9.75
CA LYS A 171 -19.67 3.72 8.57
C LYS A 171 -18.74 3.15 7.50
N LYS A 172 -19.31 2.77 6.36
CA LYS A 172 -18.54 2.47 5.14
C LYS A 172 -18.00 3.77 4.54
N ILE A 173 -16.71 3.80 4.22
CA ILE A 173 -16.00 4.91 3.58
C ILE A 173 -15.35 4.36 2.32
N ILE A 174 -15.57 5.02 1.18
CA ILE A 174 -14.92 4.66 -0.09
C ILE A 174 -13.80 5.69 -0.32
N ILE A 175 -12.57 5.21 -0.45
CA ILE A 175 -11.40 6.04 -0.73
C ILE A 175 -10.88 5.70 -2.14
N TYR A 176 -10.52 6.75 -2.88
CA TYR A 176 -9.88 6.66 -4.19
C TYR A 176 -8.42 7.08 -4.06
N ASP A 177 -7.52 6.21 -4.46
CA ASP A 177 -6.09 6.45 -4.57
C ASP A 177 -5.73 6.67 -6.04
N TYR A 178 -5.50 7.93 -6.41
CA TYR A 178 -5.11 8.37 -7.77
C TYR A 178 -3.61 8.22 -8.05
N GLN A 179 -2.83 7.71 -7.09
CA GLN A 179 -1.38 7.48 -7.22
C GLN A 179 -1.03 5.99 -7.11
N GLY A 180 -2.05 5.12 -7.23
CA GLY A 180 -1.90 3.68 -7.20
C GLY A 180 -1.07 3.12 -8.36
N VAL A 181 -0.46 1.96 -8.12
CA VAL A 181 0.30 1.20 -9.12
C VAL A 181 -0.44 -0.09 -9.45
N CYS A 182 -0.82 -0.31 -10.70
CA CYS A 182 -1.45 -1.53 -11.16
C CYS A 182 -0.50 -2.36 -12.03
N PHE A 183 -0.61 -3.67 -11.89
CA PHE A 183 0.21 -4.64 -12.63
C PHE A 183 -0.61 -5.13 -13.81
N LYS A 184 -0.43 -4.51 -14.98
CA LYS A 184 -1.11 -4.95 -16.20
C LYS A 184 -0.31 -6.07 -16.89
N PRO A 185 -0.97 -7.09 -17.45
CA PRO A 185 -0.31 -8.08 -18.28
C PRO A 185 0.15 -7.44 -19.60
N ASP A 186 1.30 -7.87 -20.12
CA ASP A 186 1.96 -7.32 -21.33
C ASP A 186 1.13 -7.38 -22.65
N LYS A 187 -0.13 -7.82 -22.63
CA LYS A 187 -0.92 -8.18 -23.83
C LYS A 187 -2.11 -7.29 -24.16
N GLU A 188 -2.60 -6.45 -23.25
CA GLU A 188 -3.91 -5.80 -23.42
C GLU A 188 -3.84 -4.35 -23.93
N ASP A 189 -2.89 -3.54 -23.47
CA ASP A 189 -2.88 -2.08 -23.74
C ASP A 189 -1.70 -1.56 -24.60
N ASP A 190 -0.60 -2.32 -24.74
CA ASP A 190 0.64 -1.82 -25.37
C ASP A 190 0.79 -2.21 -26.85
N ALA A 191 -0.32 -2.20 -27.59
CA ALA A 191 -0.31 -2.20 -29.05
C ALA A 191 0.15 -0.83 -29.59
N ASN A 192 1.44 -0.55 -29.43
CA ASN A 192 2.09 0.62 -30.02
C ASN A 192 1.74 0.70 -31.51
N SER A 193 0.99 1.75 -31.91
CA SER A 193 0.73 2.04 -33.33
C SER A 193 1.97 2.55 -34.08
N SER A 194 3.14 2.53 -33.44
CA SER A 194 4.44 2.67 -34.09
C SER A 194 4.74 1.40 -34.88
N SER A 195 4.71 1.50 -36.20
CA SER A 195 5.06 0.41 -37.09
C SER A 195 6.57 0.11 -36.99
N PHE A 196 6.94 -0.82 -36.12
CA PHE A 196 8.31 -1.33 -35.91
C PHE A 196 9.06 -1.69 -37.21
N LEU A 197 8.33 -1.95 -38.29
CA LEU A 197 8.85 -2.25 -39.61
C LEU A 197 9.36 -1.04 -40.41
N TYR A 198 8.99 0.21 -40.07
CA TYR A 198 9.35 1.38 -40.90
C TYR A 198 10.86 1.64 -40.92
N THR A 199 11.50 1.65 -39.75
CA THR A 199 12.96 1.84 -39.60
C THR A 199 13.79 0.79 -40.36
N PRO A 200 13.59 -0.54 -40.17
CA PRO A 200 14.33 -1.54 -40.93
C PRO A 200 14.02 -1.50 -42.43
N ILE A 201 12.78 -1.21 -42.86
CA ILE A 201 12.46 -1.05 -44.30
C ILE A 201 13.21 0.14 -44.92
N HIS A 202 13.41 1.24 -44.18
CA HIS A 202 14.19 2.37 -44.66
C HIS A 202 15.67 1.99 -44.87
N HIS A 203 16.29 1.29 -43.92
CA HIS A 203 17.66 0.81 -44.06
C HIS A 203 17.80 -0.22 -45.20
N VAL A 204 16.84 -1.12 -45.38
CA VAL A 204 16.82 -2.05 -46.52
C VAL A 204 16.70 -1.31 -47.85
N LYS A 205 15.84 -0.28 -47.96
CA LYS A 205 15.76 0.56 -49.17
C LYS A 205 17.09 1.27 -49.46
N GLN A 206 17.74 1.81 -48.43
CA GLN A 206 19.03 2.49 -48.57
C GLN A 206 20.14 1.54 -49.02
N LEU A 207 20.16 0.31 -48.48
CA LEU A 207 21.08 -0.76 -48.90
C LEU A 207 20.82 -1.20 -50.35
N ILE A 208 19.57 -1.41 -50.74
CA ILE A 208 19.20 -1.75 -52.13
C ILE A 208 19.60 -0.62 -53.09
N GLY A 209 19.33 0.64 -52.73
CA GLY A 209 19.73 1.81 -53.53
C GLY A 209 21.24 1.92 -53.70
N TRP A 210 22.02 1.68 -52.63
CA TRP A 210 23.47 1.62 -52.69
C TRP A 210 23.97 0.48 -53.60
N LEU A 211 23.37 -0.71 -53.50
CA LEU A 211 23.74 -1.89 -54.28
C LEU A 211 23.45 -1.69 -55.78
N ILE A 212 22.30 -1.10 -56.12
CA ILE A 212 21.97 -0.69 -57.50
C ILE A 212 22.98 0.36 -57.99
N GLY A 213 23.31 1.36 -57.18
CA GLY A 213 24.33 2.36 -57.52
C GLY A 213 25.72 1.75 -57.79
N ARG A 214 26.12 0.74 -57.01
CA ARG A 214 27.36 -0.03 -57.21
C ARG A 214 27.32 -0.89 -58.48
N LEU A 215 26.19 -1.53 -58.78
CA LEU A 215 26.01 -2.31 -60.01
C LEU A 215 26.04 -1.44 -61.26
N LEU A 216 25.39 -0.27 -61.24
CA LEU A 216 25.43 0.71 -62.33
C LEU A 216 26.84 1.29 -62.52
N TRP A 217 27.54 1.59 -61.42
CA TRP A 217 28.96 2.01 -61.46
C TRP A 217 29.85 0.93 -62.08
N LEU A 218 29.71 -0.33 -61.64
CA LEU A 218 30.44 -1.47 -62.21
C LEU A 218 30.13 -1.69 -63.69
N ALA A 219 28.86 -1.57 -64.10
CA ALA A 219 28.46 -1.69 -65.50
C ALA A 219 29.01 -0.54 -66.37
N ALA A 220 29.07 0.68 -65.85
CA ALA A 220 29.72 1.80 -66.54
C ALA A 220 31.24 1.57 -66.68
N HIS A 221 31.90 1.05 -65.63
CA HIS A 221 33.34 0.82 -65.64
C HIS A 221 33.77 -0.42 -66.44
N SER A 222 32.93 -1.47 -66.50
CA SER A 222 33.22 -2.68 -67.29
C SER A 222 33.22 -2.42 -68.80
N ASN A 223 32.41 -1.46 -69.27
CA ASN A 223 32.45 -0.98 -70.65
C ASN A 223 33.72 -0.15 -70.96
N PHE A 224 34.37 0.44 -69.95
CA PHE A 224 35.63 1.17 -70.12
C PHE A 224 36.85 0.23 -70.12
N GLN A 225 36.83 -0.84 -69.32
CA GLN A 225 37.95 -1.79 -69.20
C GLN A 225 38.16 -2.70 -70.43
N TRP A 226 37.17 -2.83 -71.32
CA TRP A 226 37.41 -3.43 -72.66
C TRP A 226 38.15 -2.49 -73.63
N MET A 227 38.27 -1.20 -73.31
CA MET A 227 39.02 -0.21 -74.11
C MET A 227 40.41 0.10 -73.52
N VAL A 228 40.73 -0.37 -72.30
CA VAL A 228 42.00 -0.08 -71.61
C VAL A 228 42.69 -1.37 -71.13
N SER A 229 42.74 -2.39 -71.98
CA SER A 229 43.58 -3.57 -71.79
C SER A 229 44.89 -3.45 -72.58
N GLN A 230 45.76 -2.48 -72.23
CA GLN A 230 47.21 -2.46 -72.52
C GLN A 230 47.91 -1.26 -71.83
N ALA A 231 48.35 -1.43 -70.57
CA ALA A 231 49.47 -0.70 -69.98
C ALA A 231 49.95 -1.40 -68.68
N GLN A 232 51.23 -1.74 -68.62
CA GLN A 232 51.92 -2.30 -67.44
C GLN A 232 51.98 -1.24 -66.30
N ALA A 233 51.72 -1.56 -65.03
CA ALA A 233 52.56 -2.31 -64.08
C ALA A 233 53.93 -1.65 -63.78
N ILE A 234 54.18 -1.29 -62.51
CA ILE A 234 55.47 -1.24 -61.78
C ILE A 234 55.21 -0.97 -60.27
N PHE A 235 56.03 -1.60 -59.41
CA PHE A 235 56.17 -1.47 -57.94
C PHE A 235 56.37 0.00 -57.44
N GLU A 236 56.34 0.42 -56.17
CA GLU A 236 56.78 -0.07 -54.82
C GLU A 236 55.92 0.65 -53.72
N ASP A 237 55.82 0.35 -52.41
CA ASP A 237 56.11 -0.82 -51.53
C ASP A 237 55.33 -0.63 -50.16
N ILE A 238 55.71 -1.30 -49.05
CA ILE A 238 54.98 -1.49 -47.76
C ILE A 238 55.98 -1.39 -46.57
N PRO A 239 55.62 -1.27 -45.25
CA PRO A 239 54.67 -0.44 -44.47
C PRO A 239 55.39 0.47 -43.43
N ASP A 240 54.66 1.08 -42.47
CA ASP A 240 55.12 1.12 -41.06
C ASP A 240 53.94 1.13 -40.05
N TYR A 241 54.24 0.87 -38.78
CA TYR A 241 53.33 0.43 -37.69
C TYR A 241 52.86 1.53 -36.71
N GLN A 242 51.92 1.10 -35.83
CA GLN A 242 51.66 1.53 -34.43
C GLN A 242 50.73 2.74 -34.19
N GLU A 243 49.87 2.79 -33.15
CA GLU A 243 49.49 1.84 -32.08
C GLU A 243 48.08 2.19 -31.53
N ASP A 244 47.40 1.27 -30.84
CA ASP A 244 46.07 1.49 -30.24
C ASP A 244 46.14 2.12 -28.82
N GLU A 245 45.16 2.95 -28.42
CA GLU A 245 44.79 3.10 -27.00
C GLU A 245 43.27 3.30 -26.80
N GLU A 246 42.77 2.76 -25.68
CA GLU A 246 41.35 2.61 -25.37
C GLU A 246 40.73 3.82 -24.64
N ASN A 247 39.48 4.16 -24.97
CA ASN A 247 38.70 5.12 -24.18
C ASN A 247 38.12 4.46 -22.92
N ASN A 248 38.77 4.66 -21.78
CA ASN A 248 38.33 4.11 -20.50
C ASN A 248 37.18 4.94 -19.88
N TYR A 249 36.09 4.27 -19.49
CA TYR A 249 34.90 4.90 -18.91
C TYR A 249 35.09 5.15 -17.40
N SER A 250 35.20 6.40 -16.98
CA SER A 250 35.11 6.77 -15.56
C SER A 250 33.67 6.66 -15.06
N SER A 251 33.35 5.53 -14.42
CA SER A 251 32.15 5.34 -13.61
C SER A 251 32.43 5.76 -12.17
N ASP A 252 31.90 6.89 -11.71
CA ASP A 252 32.04 7.31 -10.32
C ASP A 252 30.71 7.52 -9.59
N THR A 253 30.53 6.69 -8.55
CA THR A 253 29.91 7.02 -7.26
C THR A 253 28.50 7.64 -7.22
N SER A 254 27.49 6.76 -7.10
CA SER A 254 26.16 7.08 -6.53
C SER A 254 25.53 5.87 -5.81
N SER A 255 26.27 5.25 -4.90
CA SER A 255 25.94 3.98 -4.25
C SER A 255 25.56 4.12 -2.76
N ASN A 256 24.59 4.98 -2.42
CA ASN A 256 24.03 5.05 -1.06
C ASN A 256 22.50 5.26 -0.95
N LEU A 257 21.76 5.42 -2.06
CA LEU A 257 20.31 5.65 -2.03
C LEU A 257 19.45 4.40 -2.34
N LYS A 258 20.06 3.22 -2.45
CA LYS A 258 19.44 2.04 -3.08
C LYS A 258 18.86 1.00 -2.11
N TYR A 259 19.18 1.09 -0.81
CA TYR A 259 19.02 -0.04 0.12
C TYR A 259 17.61 -0.27 0.68
N GLU A 260 16.67 0.67 0.49
CA GLU A 260 15.26 0.49 0.93
C GLU A 260 14.35 -0.05 -0.19
N GLY A 261 14.53 0.38 -1.43
CA GLY A 261 13.70 -0.06 -2.57
C GLY A 261 13.84 -1.54 -2.90
N GLU A 262 15.02 -2.14 -2.69
CA GLU A 262 15.27 -3.56 -3.01
C GLU A 262 14.54 -4.53 -2.05
N LYS A 263 14.22 -4.09 -0.82
CA LYS A 263 13.40 -4.90 0.11
C LYS A 263 11.94 -4.97 -0.32
N ALA A 264 11.38 -3.88 -0.84
CA ALA A 264 10.03 -3.86 -1.42
C ALA A 264 9.96 -4.73 -2.69
N LEU A 265 10.99 -4.70 -3.53
CA LEU A 265 11.06 -5.52 -4.76
C LEU A 265 11.17 -7.03 -4.49
N LYS A 266 11.72 -7.46 -3.34
CA LYS A 266 11.88 -8.88 -3.01
C LYS A 266 10.54 -9.64 -2.87
N TYR A 267 9.45 -8.94 -2.56
CA TYR A 267 8.10 -9.52 -2.51
C TYR A 267 7.39 -9.58 -3.87
N VAL A 268 8.00 -9.01 -4.93
CA VAL A 268 7.41 -8.98 -6.27
C VAL A 268 8.07 -10.05 -7.15
N MET A 269 7.49 -11.26 -7.15
CA MET A 269 7.83 -12.26 -8.18
C MET A 269 7.25 -11.82 -9.54
N ILE A 270 8.00 -11.02 -10.30
CA ILE A 270 7.55 -10.49 -11.60
C ILE A 270 7.60 -11.57 -12.68
N HIS A 271 6.47 -12.25 -12.89
CA HIS A 271 6.15 -12.86 -14.18
C HIS A 271 5.53 -11.79 -15.10
N ARG A 272 6.36 -11.09 -15.88
CA ARG A 272 5.95 -10.23 -17.01
C ARG A 272 4.74 -9.32 -16.75
N THR A 273 4.85 -8.46 -15.75
CA THR A 273 3.92 -7.35 -15.51
C THR A 273 4.69 -6.05 -15.36
N ARG A 274 4.30 -5.02 -16.13
CA ARG A 274 4.85 -3.67 -16.00
C ARG A 274 3.99 -2.87 -15.02
N PRO A 275 4.58 -2.24 -13.99
CA PRO A 275 3.83 -1.32 -13.13
C PRO A 275 3.39 -0.10 -13.95
N LYS A 276 2.09 0.20 -13.92
CA LYS A 276 1.51 1.40 -14.53
C LYS A 276 0.75 2.19 -13.46
N THR A 277 0.69 3.52 -13.60
CA THR A 277 -0.16 4.35 -12.76
C THR A 277 -1.63 4.04 -13.03
N CYS A 278 -2.42 3.87 -11.97
CA CYS A 278 -3.84 3.60 -12.04
C CYS A 278 -4.58 4.26 -10.88
N ASP A 279 -5.86 4.52 -11.09
CA ASP A 279 -6.73 4.95 -10.00
C ASP A 279 -7.26 3.67 -9.31
N ARG A 280 -7.00 3.54 -8.01
CA ARG A 280 -7.47 2.42 -7.16
C ARG A 280 -8.62 2.89 -6.27
N VAL A 281 -9.52 1.97 -5.93
CA VAL A 281 -10.59 2.16 -4.96
C VAL A 281 -10.48 1.15 -3.83
N VAL A 282 -10.72 1.61 -2.61
CA VAL A 282 -10.76 0.75 -1.41
C VAL A 282 -11.98 1.07 -0.56
N ASN A 283 -12.60 0.02 0.00
CA ASN A 283 -13.70 0.14 0.95
C ASN A 283 -13.13 0.03 2.37
N LEU A 284 -13.08 1.14 3.10
CA LEU A 284 -12.73 1.16 4.52
C LEU A 284 -13.98 1.25 5.39
N PHE A 285 -13.85 0.84 6.64
CA PHE A 285 -14.93 0.81 7.62
C PHE A 285 -14.42 1.48 8.91
N THR A 286 -15.28 2.24 9.56
CA THR A 286 -14.97 2.85 10.86
C THR A 286 -16.19 2.83 11.76
N LEU A 287 -15.99 2.54 13.04
CA LEU A 287 -17.04 2.53 14.06
C LEU A 287 -17.59 3.95 14.29
N ALA A 288 -18.91 4.08 14.39
CA ALA A 288 -19.53 5.37 14.68
C ALA A 288 -19.17 5.86 16.09
N SER A 289 -18.88 7.16 16.24
CA SER A 289 -18.46 7.75 17.52
C SER A 289 -19.53 7.67 18.63
N LYS A 290 -20.81 7.52 18.24
CA LYS A 290 -21.97 7.40 19.12
C LYS A 290 -22.74 6.13 18.81
N ILE A 291 -22.27 5.01 19.35
CA ILE A 291 -23.02 3.74 19.41
C ILE A 291 -23.61 3.55 20.82
N PRO A 292 -24.78 2.91 20.96
CA PRO A 292 -25.25 2.43 22.25
C PRO A 292 -24.31 1.35 22.81
N GLU A 293 -24.26 1.21 24.13
CA GLU A 293 -23.37 0.26 24.81
C GLU A 293 -23.70 -1.21 24.49
N LYS A 294 -24.99 -1.52 24.32
CA LYS A 294 -25.50 -2.82 23.86
C LYS A 294 -26.46 -2.63 22.68
N VAL A 295 -26.31 -3.47 21.65
CA VAL A 295 -27.28 -3.69 20.58
C VAL A 295 -27.64 -5.17 20.56
N GLU A 296 -28.92 -5.49 20.40
CA GLU A 296 -29.39 -6.86 20.28
C GLU A 296 -30.40 -6.96 19.13
N ARG A 297 -30.05 -7.70 18.08
CA ARG A 297 -30.92 -7.90 16.91
C ARG A 297 -31.54 -9.30 16.96
N LYS A 298 -32.82 -9.38 17.32
CA LYS A 298 -33.61 -10.63 17.27
C LYS A 298 -34.23 -10.84 15.90
N SER A 299 -33.41 -11.21 14.91
CA SER A 299 -33.85 -11.54 13.55
C SER A 299 -33.72 -13.03 13.26
N CYS A 300 -34.73 -13.63 12.62
CA CYS A 300 -34.70 -15.03 12.18
C CYS A 300 -33.59 -15.33 11.16
N ALA A 301 -33.13 -14.32 10.40
CA ALA A 301 -32.14 -14.52 9.36
C ALA A 301 -30.73 -14.76 9.93
N ARG A 302 -30.26 -13.87 10.83
CA ARG A 302 -29.05 -13.97 11.67
C ARG A 302 -29.18 -13.00 12.86
N PRO A 303 -29.42 -13.48 14.09
CA PRO A 303 -29.41 -12.64 15.27
C PRO A 303 -27.98 -12.40 15.75
N TYR A 304 -27.73 -11.22 16.33
CA TYR A 304 -26.44 -10.87 16.92
C TYR A 304 -26.63 -9.97 18.14
N GLU A 305 -25.70 -10.07 19.10
CA GLU A 305 -25.55 -9.16 20.23
C GLU A 305 -24.19 -8.47 20.12
N LEU A 306 -24.19 -7.14 20.17
CA LEU A 306 -22.98 -6.32 20.16
C LEU A 306 -22.90 -5.58 21.50
N ARG A 307 -21.71 -5.60 22.12
CA ARG A 307 -21.39 -4.79 23.30
C ARG A 307 -20.12 -4.00 23.08
N LYS A 308 -20.13 -2.71 23.44
CA LYS A 308 -18.92 -1.89 23.46
C LYS A 308 -18.05 -2.27 24.65
N ILE A 309 -16.73 -2.43 24.45
CA ILE A 309 -15.80 -2.60 25.57
C ILE A 309 -15.43 -1.20 26.08
N MET A 310 -15.85 -0.89 27.31
CA MET A 310 -15.73 0.43 27.90
C MET A 310 -14.28 0.93 27.95
N ASN A 311 -14.09 2.23 27.72
CA ASN A 311 -12.79 2.89 27.63
C ASN A 311 -11.82 2.29 26.59
N THR A 312 -12.31 1.61 25.56
CA THR A 312 -11.47 1.09 24.46
C THR A 312 -12.04 1.40 23.08
N ASN A 313 -11.22 1.17 22.03
CA ASN A 313 -11.63 1.09 20.63
C ASN A 313 -12.32 -0.23 20.23
N LEU A 314 -12.44 -1.20 21.15
CA LEU A 314 -12.89 -2.55 20.86
C LEU A 314 -14.39 -2.74 21.10
N ILE A 315 -14.98 -3.66 20.34
CA ILE A 315 -16.34 -4.17 20.55
C ILE A 315 -16.32 -5.69 20.66
N LEU A 316 -17.19 -6.25 21.50
CA LEU A 316 -17.52 -7.67 21.53
C LEU A 316 -18.76 -7.89 20.66
N LEU A 317 -18.66 -8.76 19.66
CA LEU A 317 -19.77 -9.16 18.79
C LEU A 317 -19.99 -10.67 18.92
N VAL A 318 -21.21 -11.05 19.32
CA VAL A 318 -21.69 -12.43 19.37
C VAL A 318 -22.69 -12.62 18.23
N VAL A 319 -22.41 -13.55 17.33
CA VAL A 319 -23.25 -13.86 16.18
C VAL A 319 -23.79 -15.27 16.33
N ASN A 320 -25.11 -15.44 16.23
CA ASN A 320 -25.70 -16.76 16.21
C ASN A 320 -25.80 -17.27 14.76
N GLU A 321 -25.27 -18.46 14.49
CA GLU A 321 -25.35 -19.13 13.19
C GLU A 321 -26.74 -19.70 12.94
N CYS A 322 -27.57 -18.96 12.19
CA CYS A 322 -28.81 -19.51 11.65
C CYS A 322 -28.54 -20.47 10.48
N LYS A 323 -29.21 -21.62 10.48
CA LYS A 323 -29.05 -22.71 9.49
C LYS A 323 -29.56 -22.38 8.07
N ASP A 324 -30.05 -21.17 7.84
CA ASP A 324 -30.60 -20.72 6.55
C ASP A 324 -29.51 -20.36 5.55
N LYS A 325 -29.21 -21.32 4.67
CA LYS A 325 -28.18 -21.28 3.61
C LYS A 325 -28.46 -20.30 2.45
N LEU A 326 -29.46 -19.42 2.56
CA LEU A 326 -30.15 -18.82 1.41
C LEU A 326 -29.99 -17.30 1.26
N THR A 327 -29.05 -16.69 1.98
CA THR A 327 -28.64 -15.29 1.76
C THR A 327 -27.35 -15.23 0.96
N LYS A 328 -27.33 -14.39 -0.10
CA LYS A 328 -26.13 -14.14 -0.92
C LYS A 328 -24.96 -13.79 0.00
N THR A 329 -23.81 -14.44 -0.22
CA THR A 329 -22.56 -14.15 0.47
C THR A 329 -22.00 -12.81 0.01
N VAL A 330 -22.52 -11.72 0.57
CA VAL A 330 -21.88 -10.42 0.51
C VAL A 330 -20.56 -10.55 1.24
N LYS A 331 -19.45 -10.41 0.49
CA LYS A 331 -18.12 -10.24 1.04
C LYS A 331 -17.69 -8.80 0.79
N PHE A 332 -17.12 -8.18 1.82
CA PHE A 332 -16.45 -6.90 1.71
C PHE A 332 -14.95 -7.14 1.82
N ASP A 333 -14.23 -6.61 0.85
CA ASP A 333 -12.78 -6.64 0.82
C ASP A 333 -12.21 -5.24 1.12
N THR A 334 -11.10 -5.22 1.86
CA THR A 334 -10.30 -4.02 2.17
C THR A 334 -9.06 -3.93 1.29
N LEU A 335 -8.82 -4.88 0.39
CA LEU A 335 -7.76 -4.78 -0.61
C LEU A 335 -8.09 -3.70 -1.67
N PRO A 336 -7.13 -2.85 -2.05
CA PRO A 336 -7.32 -1.87 -3.12
C PRO A 336 -7.51 -2.56 -4.48
N GLN A 337 -8.55 -2.17 -5.22
CA GLN A 337 -8.87 -2.69 -6.55
C GLN A 337 -8.74 -1.59 -7.61
N GLU A 338 -8.34 -1.91 -8.85
CA GLU A 338 -8.30 -0.95 -9.96
C GLU A 338 -9.73 -0.46 -10.28
N VAL A 339 -9.91 0.84 -10.50
CA VAL A 339 -11.21 1.42 -10.85
C VAL A 339 -11.54 1.09 -12.32
N PRO A 340 -12.62 0.34 -12.61
CA PRO A 340 -13.04 0.09 -13.98
C PRO A 340 -13.75 1.34 -14.52
N TYR A 341 -13.09 2.07 -15.41
CA TYR A 341 -13.70 3.17 -16.16
C TYR A 341 -14.37 2.63 -17.43
N ASN A 342 -15.61 3.06 -17.71
CA ASN A 342 -16.33 2.71 -18.95
C ASN A 342 -15.71 3.36 -20.21
N GLU A 343 -14.90 4.40 -20.02
CA GLU A 343 -14.19 5.16 -21.06
C GLU A 343 -12.72 5.31 -20.66
N SER A 344 -11.89 5.88 -21.54
CA SER A 344 -10.53 6.24 -21.15
C SER A 344 -10.54 7.22 -19.95
N LEU A 345 -9.53 7.10 -19.09
CA LEU A 345 -9.37 7.94 -17.90
C LEU A 345 -9.41 9.45 -18.24
N SER A 346 -8.86 9.81 -19.40
CA SER A 346 -8.87 11.18 -19.94
C SER A 346 -10.28 11.67 -20.26
N CYS A 347 -11.12 10.83 -20.89
CA CYS A 347 -12.52 11.17 -21.16
C CYS A 347 -13.31 11.32 -19.86
N HIS A 348 -13.15 10.39 -18.92
CA HIS A 348 -13.81 10.44 -17.61
C HIS A 348 -13.44 11.71 -16.83
N LYS A 349 -12.15 12.13 -16.85
CA LYS A 349 -11.68 13.38 -16.23
C LYS A 349 -12.08 14.65 -16.99
N ALA A 350 -12.40 14.55 -18.28
CA ALA A 350 -12.94 15.66 -19.08
C ALA A 350 -14.45 15.87 -18.81
N ALA A 351 -15.23 14.79 -18.74
CA ALA A 351 -16.65 14.82 -18.39
C ALA A 351 -16.87 15.28 -16.94
N ASN A 352 -16.06 14.79 -15.99
CA ASN A 352 -16.16 15.14 -14.57
C ASN A 352 -15.17 16.25 -14.19
N SER A 353 -15.36 17.45 -14.74
CA SER A 353 -14.47 18.58 -14.46
C SER A 353 -14.62 19.12 -13.03
N LEU A 354 -13.54 19.10 -12.25
CA LEU A 354 -13.49 19.79 -10.94
C LEU A 354 -13.57 21.32 -11.10
N PRO A 355 -14.03 22.05 -10.07
CA PRO A 355 -13.98 23.52 -10.06
C PRO A 355 -12.53 24.02 -10.24
N ARG A 356 -12.31 24.86 -11.26
CA ARG A 356 -11.00 25.47 -11.55
C ARG A 356 -11.12 26.99 -11.54
N CYS A 357 -10.36 27.65 -10.68
CA CYS A 357 -10.18 29.09 -10.75
C CYS A 357 -9.18 29.41 -11.88
N ARG A 358 -9.59 30.22 -12.87
CA ARG A 358 -8.64 30.80 -13.83
C ARG A 358 -7.84 31.92 -13.16
N PRO A 359 -6.62 32.24 -13.62
CA PRO A 359 -5.90 33.43 -13.16
C PRO A 359 -6.79 34.67 -13.23
N LYS A 360 -6.79 35.48 -12.17
CA LYS A 360 -7.61 36.71 -12.08
C LYS A 360 -7.05 37.86 -12.94
N THR A 361 -5.77 37.77 -13.33
CA THR A 361 -5.08 38.72 -14.19
C THR A 361 -5.36 38.43 -15.66
N ALA A 362 -5.26 39.45 -16.51
CA ALA A 362 -5.32 39.27 -17.95
C ALA A 362 -4.19 38.34 -18.42
N CYS A 363 -4.51 37.38 -19.30
CA CYS A 363 -3.51 36.51 -19.91
C CYS A 363 -2.74 37.30 -20.97
N ILE A 364 -1.53 37.76 -20.63
CA ILE A 364 -0.62 38.42 -21.56
C ILE A 364 -0.04 37.35 -22.49
N ARG A 365 -0.62 37.21 -23.69
CA ARG A 365 -0.17 36.24 -24.72
C ARG A 365 0.90 36.78 -25.66
N THR A 366 1.06 38.10 -25.69
CA THR A 366 1.88 38.84 -26.66
C THR A 366 2.63 39.95 -25.92
N HIS A 367 3.93 40.07 -26.16
CA HIS A 367 4.75 41.18 -25.68
C HIS A 367 5.02 42.14 -26.86
N PRO A 368 4.95 43.48 -26.68
CA PRO A 368 5.07 44.43 -27.79
C PRO A 368 6.41 44.33 -28.56
N ASP A 369 7.50 43.97 -27.88
CA ASP A 369 8.81 43.77 -28.54
C ASP A 369 8.95 42.41 -29.24
N VAL A 370 8.00 41.49 -29.04
CA VAL A 370 7.91 40.25 -29.83
C VAL A 370 7.10 40.55 -31.07
N SER A 371 7.75 41.21 -32.03
CA SER A 371 7.31 41.18 -33.42
C SER A 371 7.37 39.74 -33.96
N ASP A 372 6.55 39.42 -34.97
CA ASP A 372 6.50 38.10 -35.62
C ASP A 372 7.80 37.80 -36.38
N TYR A 373 8.88 37.52 -35.66
CA TYR A 373 10.10 36.97 -36.23
C TYR A 373 9.79 35.54 -36.69
N THR A 374 9.69 35.37 -38.01
CA THR A 374 9.50 34.09 -38.71
C THR A 374 10.74 33.18 -38.62
N TYR A 375 11.18 32.87 -37.40
CA TYR A 375 12.08 31.76 -37.12
C TYR A 375 11.31 30.43 -37.06
N CYS A 376 10.56 30.16 -38.13
CA CYS A 376 10.19 28.80 -38.48
C CYS A 376 11.46 28.14 -39.03
N ILE A 377 12.16 27.37 -38.20
CA ILE A 377 13.27 26.52 -38.66
C ILE A 377 12.66 25.44 -39.55
N THR A 378 12.88 25.58 -40.86
CA THR A 378 12.49 24.63 -41.91
C THR A 378 13.50 23.50 -42.03
#